data_AF-A0A7Y5K7P3-F1
#
_entry.id   AF-A0A7Y5K7P3-F1
#
_cell.length_a   1.000
_cell.length_b   1.000
_cell.length_c   1.000
_cell.angle_alpha   90.00
_cell.angle_beta   90.00
_cell.angle_gamma   90.00
#
_symmetry.space_group_name_H-M   'P 1'
#
loop_
_entity.id
_entity.type
_entity.pdbx_description
1 polymer ?
#
loop_
_entity_poly.entity_id
_entity_poly.type
_entity_poly.pdbx_seq_one_letter_code
_entity_poly.pdbx_strand_id
1 'polypeptide(L)'
;MRSKADMSHQLRIKTTAPKQIIDLTDTIQTLIQQANLNQGLCALFVSHTTAAITTGEIGEGTEQDFLQIIEEIIPRIQFRHAHDPSHAWSHMASSLLGPSLTLPVSAGRLVVGTWQSVMLVELDGPREREVSVTMLSCCARSPRCQRFPTTSRDRRRCAETDRTRIRAARPSLRQLEQQRAPWYRGRRASRRGPSRSPATRARKRSGRGGPFVPSETPQPSPARSPLRIRRRAAFRPKRRSVPLPRGPL
;
A
#
# COMPACT_ATOMS: atom_id res chain seq x y z
N MET A 1 29.29 -6.77 20.91
CA MET A 1 28.19 -5.78 20.82
C MET A 1 27.62 -5.85 19.42
N ARG A 2 26.43 -6.43 19.24
CA ARG A 2 25.77 -6.46 17.92
C ARG A 2 25.59 -5.01 17.46
N SER A 3 26.02 -4.69 16.25
CA SER A 3 25.82 -3.36 15.67
C SER A 3 24.33 -3.01 15.77
N LYS A 4 24.02 -1.72 15.85
CA LYS A 4 22.68 -1.08 15.85
C LYS A 4 21.90 -1.37 14.54
N ALA A 5 21.87 -2.64 14.16
CA ALA A 5 21.37 -3.13 12.89
C ALA A 5 19.86 -3.03 12.90
N ASP A 6 19.36 -2.42 11.83
CA ASP A 6 18.06 -2.62 11.25
C ASP A 6 17.46 -3.99 11.66
N MET A 7 16.44 -3.97 12.55
CA MET A 7 15.80 -5.19 13.03
C MET A 7 14.61 -5.50 12.12
N SER A 8 14.88 -6.21 11.03
CA SER A 8 13.85 -6.72 10.11
C SER A 8 13.39 -8.11 10.53
N HIS A 9 12.08 -8.31 10.67
CA HIS A 9 11.44 -9.60 10.90
C HIS A 9 10.50 -9.93 9.76
N GLN A 10 10.25 -11.23 9.52
CA GLN A 10 9.28 -11.69 8.55
C GLN A 10 8.26 -12.57 9.26
N LEU A 11 6.99 -12.16 9.20
CA LEU A 11 5.86 -12.89 9.74
C LEU A 11 5.17 -13.67 8.63
N ARG A 12 4.79 -14.91 8.92
CA ARG A 12 3.97 -15.75 8.03
C ARG A 12 2.61 -15.97 8.67
N ILE A 13 1.58 -15.52 7.98
CA ILE A 13 0.20 -15.51 8.47
C ILE A 13 -0.64 -16.39 7.56
N LYS A 14 -1.27 -17.43 8.11
CA LYS A 14 -2.16 -18.32 7.36
C LYS A 14 -3.59 -17.78 7.41
N THR A 15 -4.19 -17.58 6.24
CA THR A 15 -5.59 -17.19 6.10
C THR A 15 -6.44 -18.40 5.76
N THR A 16 -7.68 -18.42 6.24
CA THR A 16 -8.59 -19.58 6.16
C THR A 16 -9.82 -19.31 5.29
N ALA A 17 -10.10 -18.05 4.94
CA ALA A 17 -11.25 -17.65 4.15
C ALA A 17 -10.83 -16.79 2.94
N PRO A 18 -11.68 -16.71 1.89
CA PRO A 18 -11.42 -15.86 0.72
C PRO A 18 -11.18 -14.40 1.04
N LYS A 19 -11.94 -13.86 2.01
CA LYS A 19 -11.69 -12.55 2.61
C LYS A 19 -11.66 -12.72 4.11
N GLN A 20 -10.68 -12.12 4.76
CA GLN A 20 -10.47 -12.27 6.19
C GLN A 20 -9.73 -11.07 6.75
N ILE A 21 -10.08 -10.65 7.95
CA ILE A 21 -9.31 -9.69 8.72
C ILE A 21 -8.62 -10.43 9.85
N ILE A 22 -7.33 -10.18 10.03
CA ILE A 22 -6.51 -10.80 11.07
C ILE A 22 -5.88 -9.69 11.89
N ASP A 23 -6.09 -9.73 13.21
CA ASP A 23 -5.43 -8.84 14.15
C ASP A 23 -3.94 -9.24 14.31
N LEU A 24 -3.05 -8.29 14.04
CA LEU A 24 -1.61 -8.43 14.22
C LEU A 24 -1.08 -7.66 15.43
N THR A 25 -1.92 -6.91 16.15
CA THR A 25 -1.51 -5.95 17.19
C THR A 25 -0.61 -6.59 18.24
N ASP A 26 -1.04 -7.69 18.86
CA ASP A 26 -0.28 -8.39 19.89
C ASP A 26 1.00 -9.05 19.35
N THR A 27 0.93 -9.56 18.13
CA THR A 27 2.10 -10.14 17.45
C THR A 27 3.19 -9.09 17.25
N ILE A 28 2.81 -7.90 16.78
CA ILE A 28 3.76 -6.79 16.54
C ILE A 28 4.26 -6.22 17.88
N GLN A 29 3.39 -6.11 18.88
CA GLN A 29 3.76 -5.67 20.22
C GLN A 29 4.79 -6.62 20.86
N THR A 30 4.63 -7.93 20.66
CA THR A 30 5.60 -8.94 21.11
C THR A 30 6.94 -8.80 20.40
N LEU A 31 6.95 -8.59 19.07
CA LEU A 31 8.19 -8.33 18.34
C LEU A 31 8.91 -7.07 18.84
N ILE A 32 8.18 -6.01 19.16
CA ILE A 32 8.76 -4.76 19.70
C ILE A 32 9.45 -4.99 21.04
N GLN A 33 8.82 -5.78 21.90
CA GLN A 33 9.39 -6.17 23.19
C GLN A 33 10.66 -7.02 23.02
N GLN A 34 10.62 -8.02 22.13
CA GLN A 34 11.77 -8.86 21.80
C GLN A 34 12.94 -8.05 21.21
N ALA A 35 12.64 -7.05 20.39
CA ALA A 35 13.62 -6.13 19.82
C ALA A 35 14.14 -5.08 20.82
N ASN A 36 13.59 -5.02 22.04
CA ASN A 36 13.90 -3.98 23.04
C ASN A 36 13.78 -2.55 22.49
N LEU A 37 12.85 -2.33 21.56
CA LEU A 37 12.66 -1.03 20.91
C LEU A 37 11.87 -0.11 21.85
N ASN A 38 12.57 0.78 22.56
CA ASN A 38 11.89 1.69 23.49
C ASN A 38 11.24 2.91 22.81
N GLN A 39 11.89 3.48 21.79
CA GLN A 39 11.46 4.69 21.08
C GLN A 39 11.82 4.58 19.60
N GLY A 40 10.88 4.81 18.69
CA GLY A 40 11.14 4.69 17.26
C GLY A 40 9.90 4.53 16.39
N LEU A 41 10.10 3.90 15.23
CA LEU A 41 9.06 3.55 14.28
C LEU A 41 9.05 2.04 14.05
N CYS A 42 7.85 1.48 13.88
CA CYS A 42 7.61 0.14 13.41
C CYS A 42 6.92 0.23 12.04
N ALA A 43 7.60 -0.19 10.98
CA ALA A 43 7.07 -0.21 9.62
C ALA A 43 6.73 -1.64 9.23
N LEU A 44 5.53 -1.84 8.71
CA LEU A 44 5.02 -3.11 8.24
C LEU A 44 4.77 -3.03 6.74
N PHE A 45 5.08 -4.11 6.03
CA PHE A 45 4.84 -4.24 4.59
C PHE A 45 4.37 -5.65 4.26
N VAL A 46 3.22 -5.79 3.62
CA VAL A 46 2.75 -7.09 3.11
C VAL A 46 3.25 -7.29 1.68
N SER A 47 4.02 -8.35 1.46
CA SER A 47 4.66 -8.65 0.17
C SER A 47 3.71 -9.37 -0.81
N HIS A 48 2.44 -8.96 -0.84
CA HIS A 48 1.37 -9.58 -1.61
C HIS A 48 0.49 -8.52 -2.25
N THR A 49 0.16 -8.68 -3.53
CA THR A 49 -0.64 -7.71 -4.28
C THR A 49 -2.15 -7.86 -4.12
N THR A 50 -2.59 -8.86 -3.35
CA THR A 50 -4.01 -9.19 -3.08
C THR A 50 -4.30 -9.23 -1.58
N ALA A 51 -3.43 -8.63 -0.78
CA ALA A 51 -3.63 -8.42 0.65
C ALA A 51 -3.15 -7.00 1.00
N ALA A 52 -3.66 -6.45 2.08
CA ALA A 52 -3.32 -5.09 2.53
C ALA A 52 -3.06 -5.08 4.03
N ILE A 53 -2.45 -4.00 4.52
CA ILE A 53 -2.27 -3.78 5.95
C ILE A 53 -2.72 -2.37 6.30
N THR A 54 -3.53 -2.26 7.34
CA THR A 54 -4.10 -0.98 7.77
C THR A 54 -4.43 -1.05 9.26
N THR A 55 -5.06 -0.01 9.79
CA THR A 55 -5.62 0.00 11.14
C THR A 55 -7.13 0.10 11.09
N GLY A 56 -7.80 -0.52 12.05
CA GLY A 56 -9.25 -0.44 12.21
C GLY A 56 -9.66 -0.95 13.57
N GLU A 57 -10.96 -0.93 13.81
CA GLU A 57 -11.55 -1.57 14.99
C GLU A 57 -11.90 -3.01 14.63
N ILE A 58 -11.56 -3.94 15.53
CA ILE A 58 -11.86 -5.37 15.39
C ILE A 58 -12.78 -5.77 16.53
N GLY A 59 -13.85 -6.50 16.22
CA GLY A 59 -14.83 -6.96 17.19
C GLY A 59 -16.25 -6.50 16.83
N GLU A 60 -17.21 -7.20 17.43
CA GLU A 60 -18.65 -6.94 17.32
C GLU A 60 -19.22 -6.92 15.89
N GLY A 61 -18.50 -7.44 14.89
CA GLY A 61 -18.95 -7.46 13.50
C GLY A 61 -18.31 -6.39 12.61
N THR A 62 -17.54 -5.46 13.19
CA THR A 62 -16.96 -4.31 12.47
C THR A 62 -16.03 -4.75 11.34
N GLU A 63 -15.34 -5.88 11.52
CA GLU A 63 -14.46 -6.43 10.49
C GLU A 63 -15.24 -6.94 9.26
N GLN A 64 -16.45 -7.48 9.43
CA GLN A 64 -17.31 -7.89 8.31
C GLN A 64 -17.92 -6.66 7.63
N ASP A 65 -18.34 -5.65 8.40
CA ASP A 65 -18.82 -4.38 7.86
C ASP A 65 -17.73 -3.69 7.02
N PHE A 66 -16.49 -3.68 7.50
CA PHE A 66 -15.34 -3.14 6.76
C PHE A 66 -15.13 -3.85 5.41
N LEU A 67 -15.16 -5.19 5.40
CA LEU A 67 -15.05 -5.96 4.16
C LEU A 67 -16.21 -5.68 3.21
N GLN A 68 -17.45 -5.59 3.72
CA GLN A 68 -18.62 -5.26 2.93
C GLN A 68 -18.51 -3.87 2.30
N ILE A 69 -18.08 -2.86 3.07
CA ILE A 69 -17.87 -1.50 2.57
C ILE A 69 -16.85 -1.47 1.44
N ILE A 70 -15.75 -2.23 1.54
CA ILE A 70 -14.76 -2.32 0.46
C ILE A 70 -15.38 -2.93 -0.81
N GLU A 71 -16.22 -3.95 -0.67
CA GLU A 71 -16.94 -4.55 -1.81
C GLU A 71 -17.92 -3.58 -2.47
N GLU A 72 -18.55 -2.70 -1.69
CA GLU A 72 -19.47 -1.69 -2.21
C GLU A 72 -18.74 -0.51 -2.88
N ILE A 73 -17.60 -0.07 -2.32
CA ILE A 73 -16.80 1.04 -2.86
C ILE A 73 -16.08 0.64 -4.15
N ILE A 74 -15.64 -0.62 -4.26
CA ILE A 74 -14.84 -1.09 -5.39
C ILE A 74 -15.73 -1.93 -6.30
N PRO A 75 -16.27 -1.35 -7.38
CA PRO A 75 -17.20 -2.07 -8.24
C PRO A 75 -16.52 -3.23 -8.94
N ARG A 76 -17.24 -4.34 -9.08
CA ARG A 76 -16.84 -5.44 -9.97
C ARG A 76 -17.11 -5.02 -11.41
N ILE A 77 -16.04 -4.66 -12.11
CA ILE A 77 -16.08 -4.34 -13.54
C ILE A 77 -15.59 -5.53 -14.37
N GLN A 78 -15.74 -5.44 -15.70
CA GLN A 78 -15.03 -6.33 -16.60
C GLN A 78 -13.54 -5.98 -16.59
N PHE A 79 -12.79 -6.64 -15.73
CA PHE A 79 -11.35 -6.42 -15.62
C PHE A 79 -10.65 -6.89 -16.89
N ARG A 80 -9.75 -6.05 -17.41
CA ARG A 80 -8.86 -6.40 -18.54
C ARG A 80 -7.69 -7.29 -18.14
N HIS A 81 -7.68 -7.76 -16.89
CA HIS A 81 -6.56 -8.49 -16.31
C HIS A 81 -6.39 -9.83 -17.04
N ALA A 82 -5.33 -9.93 -17.84
CA ALA A 82 -5.17 -11.01 -18.82
C ALA A 82 -4.68 -12.33 -18.22
N HIS A 83 -4.10 -12.31 -17.01
CA HIS A 83 -3.56 -13.51 -16.36
C HIS A 83 -4.69 -14.32 -15.72
N ASP A 84 -5.41 -13.74 -14.75
CA ASP A 84 -6.63 -14.32 -14.20
C ASP A 84 -7.61 -13.23 -13.71
N PRO A 85 -8.74 -13.02 -14.41
CA PRO A 85 -9.73 -12.03 -14.01
C PRO A 85 -10.35 -12.25 -12.63
N SER A 86 -10.29 -13.47 -12.08
CA SER A 86 -10.99 -13.84 -10.84
C SER A 86 -10.50 -13.08 -9.60
N HIS A 87 -9.21 -12.73 -9.56
CA HIS A 87 -8.58 -11.98 -8.45
C HIS A 87 -8.19 -10.54 -8.83
N ALA A 88 -8.56 -10.09 -10.03
CA ALA A 88 -8.31 -8.72 -10.49
C ALA A 88 -8.90 -7.67 -9.55
N TRP A 89 -10.07 -7.96 -8.95
CA TRP A 89 -10.70 -7.10 -7.94
C TRP A 89 -9.80 -6.94 -6.69
N SER A 90 -9.25 -8.04 -6.19
CA SER A 90 -8.41 -8.07 -4.99
C SER A 90 -7.13 -7.25 -5.16
N HIS A 91 -6.59 -7.18 -6.38
CA HIS A 91 -5.47 -6.28 -6.70
C HIS A 91 -5.81 -4.79 -6.54
N MET A 92 -6.99 -4.38 -7.00
CA MET A 92 -7.43 -2.99 -6.90
C MET A 92 -7.72 -2.62 -5.45
N ALA A 93 -8.38 -3.51 -4.72
CA ALA A 93 -8.67 -3.35 -3.30
C ALA A 93 -7.39 -3.26 -2.46
N SER A 94 -6.43 -4.18 -2.66
CA SER A 94 -5.13 -4.11 -1.99
C SER A 94 -4.38 -2.81 -2.29
N SER A 95 -4.40 -2.36 -3.55
CA SER A 95 -3.73 -1.12 -3.96
C SER A 95 -4.36 0.14 -3.34
N LEU A 96 -5.69 0.16 -3.15
CA LEU A 96 -6.40 1.28 -2.53
C LEU A 96 -6.21 1.33 -1.02
N LEU A 97 -6.21 0.18 -0.34
CA LEU A 97 -5.95 0.10 1.10
C LEU A 97 -4.48 0.36 1.44
N GLY A 98 -3.58 -0.11 0.58
CA GLY A 98 -2.14 0.04 0.72
C GLY A 98 -1.47 -1.21 1.33
N PRO A 99 -0.27 -1.58 0.84
CA PRO A 99 0.47 -2.73 1.36
C PRO A 99 1.33 -2.40 2.58
N SER A 100 1.30 -1.16 3.08
CA SER A 100 2.24 -0.71 4.12
C SER A 100 1.59 0.12 5.20
N LEU A 101 2.06 -0.05 6.43
CA LEU A 101 1.64 0.72 7.59
C LEU A 101 2.86 1.08 8.43
N THR A 102 2.97 2.33 8.90
CA THR A 102 4.04 2.75 9.81
C THR A 102 3.45 3.32 11.09
N LEU A 103 3.89 2.79 12.22
CA LEU A 103 3.37 3.11 13.55
C LEU A 103 4.48 3.66 14.46
N PRO A 104 4.18 4.65 15.31
CA PRO A 104 5.12 5.09 16.33
C PRO A 104 5.25 4.05 17.44
N VAL A 105 6.45 3.96 18.02
CA VAL A 105 6.72 3.16 19.22
C VAL A 105 7.24 4.08 20.30
N SER A 106 6.61 4.05 21.47
CA SER A 106 6.98 4.85 22.65
C SER A 106 6.90 4.02 23.92
N ALA A 107 7.92 4.16 24.77
CA ALA A 107 8.08 3.39 26.01
C ALA A 107 7.93 1.87 25.80
N GLY A 108 8.42 1.35 24.68
CA GLY A 108 8.33 -0.09 24.36
C GLY A 108 6.97 -0.55 23.88
N ARG A 109 6.04 0.35 23.59
CA ARG A 109 4.67 0.03 23.15
C ARG A 109 4.33 0.70 21.83
N LEU A 110 3.52 0.02 21.02
CA LEU A 110 2.86 0.65 19.87
C LEU A 110 2.01 1.82 20.35
N VAL A 111 2.12 2.94 19.67
CA VAL A 111 1.27 4.12 19.91
C VAL A 111 0.07 4.01 18.98
N VAL A 112 -0.98 3.36 19.47
CA VAL A 112 -2.27 3.19 18.80
C VAL A 112 -3.41 3.64 19.74
N GLY A 113 -4.54 4.05 19.17
CA GLY A 113 -5.74 4.38 19.95
C GLY A 113 -6.35 3.15 20.64
N THR A 114 -7.23 3.38 21.62
CA THR A 114 -7.89 2.32 22.41
C THR A 114 -8.61 1.28 21.55
N TRP A 115 -9.23 1.73 20.46
CA TRP A 115 -10.00 0.91 19.52
C TRP A 115 -9.28 0.66 18.20
N GLN A 116 -7.97 0.95 18.15
CA GLN A 116 -7.20 0.88 16.92
C GLN A 116 -6.29 -0.36 16.94
N SER A 117 -6.71 -1.40 16.23
CA SER A 117 -5.93 -2.60 15.96
C SER A 117 -5.16 -2.49 14.65
N VAL A 118 -4.01 -3.15 14.59
CA VAL A 118 -3.21 -3.35 13.38
C VAL A 118 -3.73 -4.59 12.67
N MET A 119 -4.24 -4.44 11.46
CA MET A 119 -4.97 -5.52 10.79
C MET A 119 -4.40 -5.87 9.41
N LEU A 120 -4.22 -7.17 9.18
CA LEU A 120 -3.99 -7.73 7.85
C LEU A 120 -5.35 -7.98 7.19
N VAL A 121 -5.54 -7.43 6.00
CA VAL A 121 -6.76 -7.60 5.20
C VAL A 121 -6.45 -8.56 4.06
N GLU A 122 -6.97 -9.78 4.16
CA GLU A 122 -6.97 -10.79 3.11
C GLU A 122 -8.14 -10.56 2.15
N LEU A 123 -7.87 -10.62 0.85
CA LEU A 123 -8.85 -10.36 -0.21
C LEU A 123 -8.86 -11.46 -1.29
N ASP A 124 -7.96 -12.43 -1.21
CA ASP A 124 -7.84 -13.58 -2.12
C ASP A 124 -7.26 -14.82 -1.39
N GLY A 125 -7.87 -15.16 -0.25
CA GLY A 125 -7.51 -16.35 0.53
C GLY A 125 -8.24 -17.63 0.08
N PRO A 126 -8.05 -18.77 0.77
CA PRO A 126 -7.07 -19.01 1.84
C PRO A 126 -5.64 -19.14 1.28
N ARG A 127 -4.69 -18.43 1.89
CA ARG A 127 -3.27 -18.40 1.49
C ARG A 127 -2.35 -18.18 2.69
N GLU A 128 -1.05 -18.41 2.50
CA GLU A 128 -0.04 -17.94 3.44
C GLU A 128 0.48 -16.56 2.99
N ARG A 129 0.36 -15.56 3.86
CA ARG A 129 0.78 -14.18 3.63
C ARG A 129 2.07 -13.89 4.39
N GLU A 130 2.92 -13.09 3.77
CA GLU A 130 4.20 -12.67 4.34
C GLU A 130 4.15 -11.17 4.63
N VAL A 131 4.44 -10.82 5.89
CA VAL A 131 4.52 -9.43 6.36
C VAL A 131 5.92 -9.16 6.86
N SER A 132 6.62 -8.23 6.22
CA SER A 132 7.91 -7.72 6.67
C SER A 132 7.68 -6.64 7.73
N VAL A 133 8.38 -6.74 8.85
CA VAL A 133 8.33 -5.79 9.96
C VAL A 133 9.72 -5.21 10.15
N THR A 134 9.89 -3.91 9.92
CA THR A 134 11.15 -3.18 10.05
C THR A 134 11.06 -2.20 11.20
N MET A 135 12.02 -2.26 12.12
CA MET A 135 12.05 -1.42 13.30
C MET A 135 13.21 -0.43 13.25
N LEU A 136 12.88 0.85 13.33
CA LEU A 136 13.84 1.94 13.30
C LEU A 136 13.90 2.60 14.67
N SER A 137 15.04 2.43 15.36
CA SER A 137 15.26 3.09 16.65
C SER A 137 15.49 4.58 16.48
N CYS A 138 14.79 5.40 17.27
CA CYS A 138 15.11 6.81 17.39
C CYS A 138 16.40 6.96 18.21
N CYS A 139 17.43 7.57 17.63
CA CYS A 139 18.74 7.74 18.26
C CYS A 139 18.79 8.87 19.31
N ALA A 140 17.66 9.15 19.99
CA ALA A 140 17.58 10.20 21.00
C ALA A 140 18.42 9.92 22.28
N ARG A 141 19.01 8.72 22.41
CA ARG A 141 19.89 8.32 23.53
C ARG A 141 21.37 8.19 23.16
N SER A 142 21.83 8.67 22.01
CA SER A 142 23.26 8.96 21.94
C SER A 142 23.54 10.23 22.75
N PRO A 143 24.57 10.29 23.60
CA PRO A 143 24.96 11.52 24.31
C PRO A 143 25.20 12.72 23.37
N ARG A 144 25.34 12.46 22.06
CA ARG A 144 25.47 13.48 21.00
C ARG A 144 24.15 14.07 20.51
N CYS A 145 23.01 13.38 20.65
CA CYS A 145 21.70 13.88 20.18
C CYS A 145 20.95 14.74 21.21
N GLN A 146 21.29 14.64 22.50
CA GLN A 146 20.65 15.44 23.55
C GLN A 146 21.23 16.85 23.69
N ARG A 147 22.34 17.14 22.99
CA ARG A 147 22.84 18.50 22.80
C ARG A 147 22.36 18.98 21.45
N PHE A 148 21.24 19.68 21.39
CA PHE A 148 21.02 20.65 20.32
C PHE A 148 21.84 21.90 20.66
N PRO A 149 22.96 22.19 19.97
CA PRO A 149 23.62 23.48 20.09
C PRO A 149 22.86 24.45 19.19
N THR A 150 22.48 25.59 19.72
CA THR A 150 21.69 26.65 19.06
C THR A 150 22.46 27.41 17.97
N THR A 151 23.64 26.93 17.51
CA THR A 151 24.49 27.69 16.59
C THR A 151 24.78 26.99 15.26
N SER A 152 24.92 27.80 14.21
CA SER A 152 25.01 27.39 12.81
C SER A 152 26.27 26.59 12.43
N ARG A 153 27.31 26.57 13.28
CA ARG A 153 28.55 25.81 13.03
C ARG A 153 28.39 24.30 13.28
N ASP A 154 27.52 23.87 14.20
CA ASP A 154 27.39 22.46 14.57
C ASP A 154 26.55 21.63 13.58
N ARG A 155 25.67 22.28 12.80
CA ARG A 155 24.92 21.60 11.71
C ARG A 155 25.84 20.98 10.65
N ARG A 156 27.01 21.57 10.39
CA ARG A 156 27.98 21.03 9.41
C ARG A 156 28.63 19.74 9.91
N ARG A 157 28.83 19.58 11.22
CA ARG A 157 29.55 18.42 11.79
C ARG A 157 28.71 17.14 11.78
N CYS A 158 27.39 17.23 12.04
CA CYS A 158 26.49 16.09 11.86
C CYS A 158 26.44 15.61 10.39
N ALA A 159 26.42 16.54 9.43
CA ALA A 159 26.46 16.22 8.00
C ALA A 159 27.82 15.63 7.55
N GLU A 160 28.94 16.02 8.18
CA GLU A 160 30.29 15.54 7.84
C GLU A 160 30.51 14.07 8.25
N THR A 161 30.02 13.66 9.44
CA THR A 161 30.09 12.26 9.90
C THR A 161 29.19 11.32 9.10
N ASP A 162 28.11 11.84 8.51
CA ASP A 162 27.23 11.07 7.64
C ASP A 162 27.83 10.93 6.23
N ARG A 163 28.50 11.98 5.73
CA ARG A 163 29.24 11.95 4.45
C ARG A 163 30.40 10.96 4.43
N THR A 164 31.11 10.77 5.55
CA THR A 164 32.20 9.77 5.63
C THR A 164 31.69 8.33 5.67
N ARG A 165 30.49 8.09 6.22
CA ARG A 165 29.83 6.76 6.17
C ARG A 165 29.17 6.47 4.82
N ILE A 166 28.53 7.46 4.20
CA ILE A 166 27.94 7.33 2.86
C ILE A 166 29.02 7.13 1.78
N ARG A 167 30.23 7.70 1.95
CA ARG A 167 31.37 7.42 1.06
C ARG A 167 31.94 6.01 1.20
N ALA A 168 31.89 5.41 2.40
CA ALA A 168 32.40 4.06 2.65
C ALA A 168 31.46 2.95 2.14
N ALA A 169 30.20 3.27 1.81
CA ALA A 169 29.17 2.31 1.37
C ALA A 169 28.76 2.48 -0.10
N ARG A 170 29.56 3.16 -0.93
CA ARG A 170 29.35 3.18 -2.39
C ARG A 170 30.12 2.03 -3.03
N PRO A 171 29.47 0.94 -3.48
CA PRO A 171 30.14 -0.06 -4.30
C PRO A 171 30.71 0.61 -5.55
N SER A 172 31.87 0.16 -5.99
CA SER A 172 32.46 0.64 -7.25
C SER A 172 31.51 0.38 -8.43
N LEU A 173 31.60 1.18 -9.49
CA LEU A 173 30.80 0.97 -10.71
C LEU A 173 30.92 -0.48 -11.23
N ARG A 174 32.09 -1.12 -11.05
CA ARG A 174 32.34 -2.53 -11.40
C ARG A 174 31.55 -3.52 -10.52
N GLN A 175 31.38 -3.24 -9.22
CA GLN A 175 30.59 -4.09 -8.32
C GLN A 175 29.09 -3.97 -8.61
N LEU A 176 28.60 -2.79 -8.99
CA LEU A 176 27.20 -2.59 -9.40
C LEU A 176 26.88 -3.29 -10.74
N GLU A 177 27.85 -3.41 -11.65
CA GLU A 177 27.69 -4.16 -12.90
C GLU A 177 27.66 -5.69 -12.71
N GLN A 178 28.37 -6.22 -11.72
CA GLN A 178 28.38 -7.65 -11.40
C GLN A 178 27.13 -8.11 -10.65
N GLN A 179 26.48 -7.22 -9.86
CA GLN A 179 25.25 -7.52 -9.12
C GLN A 179 23.96 -7.35 -9.93
N ARG A 180 24.05 -6.90 -11.19
CA ARG A 180 22.89 -6.86 -12.08
C ARG A 180 22.49 -8.26 -12.52
N ALA A 181 21.29 -8.67 -12.12
CA ALA A 181 20.68 -9.93 -12.54
C ALA A 181 20.65 -10.09 -14.09
N PRO A 182 20.74 -11.32 -14.63
CA PRO A 182 20.90 -11.58 -16.07
C PRO A 182 19.84 -10.93 -16.96
N TRP A 183 18.63 -10.70 -16.43
CA TRP A 183 17.50 -10.11 -17.13
C TRP A 183 17.69 -8.64 -17.55
N TYR A 184 18.76 -7.97 -17.11
CA TYR A 184 19.12 -6.60 -17.52
C TYR A 184 20.16 -6.52 -18.65
N ARG A 185 20.71 -7.65 -19.14
CA ARG A 185 21.72 -7.65 -20.23
C ARG A 185 21.12 -7.53 -21.64
N GLY A 186 19.79 -7.51 -21.78
CA GLY A 186 19.12 -7.48 -23.08
C GLY A 186 18.60 -6.11 -23.48
N ARG A 187 19.46 -5.08 -23.60
CA ARG A 187 19.10 -3.82 -24.31
C ARG A 187 20.29 -2.89 -24.56
N ARG A 188 21.32 -3.35 -25.29
CA ARG A 188 22.29 -2.44 -25.95
C ARG A 188 22.75 -3.00 -27.31
N ALA A 189 21.97 -2.71 -28.33
CA ALA A 189 22.33 -2.52 -29.75
C ALA A 189 20.99 -2.46 -30.50
N SER A 190 20.49 -1.34 -31.00
CA SER A 190 21.06 -0.58 -32.12
C SER A 190 20.67 0.90 -32.03
N ARG A 191 21.65 1.77 -31.73
CA ARG A 191 21.58 3.18 -32.15
C ARG A 191 22.36 3.29 -33.45
N ARG A 192 21.70 3.12 -34.59
CA ARG A 192 22.19 3.71 -35.84
C ARG A 192 21.58 5.11 -35.92
N GLY A 193 22.45 6.12 -35.80
CA GLY A 193 22.09 7.51 -36.05
C GLY A 193 21.74 7.72 -37.54
N PRO A 194 21.02 8.81 -37.87
CA PRO A 194 20.64 9.08 -39.24
C PRO A 194 21.87 9.51 -40.05
N SER A 195 22.22 8.73 -41.08
CA SER A 195 23.18 9.14 -42.10
C SER A 195 22.51 10.09 -43.10
N ARG A 196 23.14 11.24 -43.33
CA ARG A 196 22.75 12.23 -44.35
C ARG A 196 22.96 11.65 -45.77
N SER A 197 21.91 11.76 -46.61
CA SER A 197 21.79 12.04 -48.07
C SER A 197 22.71 11.33 -49.10
N PRO A 198 22.20 10.99 -50.31
CA PRO A 198 22.10 11.99 -51.39
C PRO A 198 20.82 11.93 -52.25
N ALA A 199 20.58 13.05 -52.92
CA ALA A 199 19.53 13.32 -53.89
C ALA A 199 19.43 12.27 -55.01
N THR A 200 18.21 11.95 -55.43
CA THR A 200 17.91 11.52 -56.81
C THR A 200 16.56 12.06 -57.29
N ARG A 201 16.59 12.40 -58.58
CA ARG A 201 15.66 13.13 -59.43
C ARG A 201 14.34 12.39 -59.67
N ALA A 202 13.25 13.16 -59.67
CA ALA A 202 12.12 13.16 -60.61
C ALA A 202 11.40 11.84 -60.99
N ARG A 203 10.08 11.81 -60.72
CA ARG A 203 9.08 11.58 -61.79
C ARG A 203 7.72 12.20 -61.44
N LYS A 204 7.29 13.13 -62.29
CA LYS A 204 5.92 13.65 -62.40
C LYS A 204 4.96 12.49 -62.65
N ARG A 205 3.82 12.47 -61.97
CA ARG A 205 2.54 12.11 -62.59
C ARG A 205 1.38 12.82 -61.88
N SER A 206 0.73 13.63 -62.68
CA SER A 206 -0.50 14.39 -62.48
C SER A 206 -1.71 13.51 -62.19
N GLY A 207 -2.67 14.04 -61.42
CA GLY A 207 -4.07 13.67 -61.60
C GLY A 207 -4.98 13.86 -60.39
N ARG A 208 -5.74 14.97 -60.38
CA ARG A 208 -7.16 15.11 -59.99
C ARG A 208 -7.54 14.58 -58.59
N GLY A 209 -7.92 15.41 -57.62
CA GLY A 209 -9.01 16.37 -57.68
C GLY A 209 -10.33 15.71 -57.26
N GLY A 210 -10.69 15.80 -55.98
CA GLY A 210 -11.99 15.39 -55.43
C GLY A 210 -12.18 15.98 -54.01
N PRO A 211 -13.33 16.59 -53.69
CA PRO A 211 -13.47 17.41 -52.49
C PRO A 211 -13.71 16.59 -51.22
N PHE A 212 -13.19 17.13 -50.12
CA PHE A 212 -13.31 16.67 -48.75
C PHE A 212 -14.71 16.98 -48.21
N VAL A 213 -15.47 15.97 -47.81
CA VAL A 213 -16.77 16.11 -47.12
C VAL A 213 -16.54 15.85 -45.63
N PRO A 214 -16.77 16.81 -44.71
CA PRO A 214 -16.75 16.52 -43.29
C PRO A 214 -18.10 15.93 -42.86
N SER A 215 -18.10 14.68 -42.42
CA SER A 215 -19.27 14.03 -41.82
C SER A 215 -19.51 14.53 -40.39
N GLU A 216 -20.78 14.72 -40.09
CA GLU A 216 -21.39 15.39 -38.94
C GLU A 216 -20.98 14.85 -37.56
N THR A 217 -20.86 15.78 -36.61
CA THR A 217 -20.80 15.55 -35.16
C THR A 217 -22.11 14.93 -34.64
N PRO A 218 -22.09 13.90 -33.78
CA PRO A 218 -23.31 13.37 -33.17
C PRO A 218 -23.84 14.32 -32.09
N GLN A 219 -25.10 14.72 -32.21
CA GLN A 219 -25.87 15.45 -31.18
C GLN A 219 -26.14 14.54 -29.96
N PRO A 220 -26.14 15.08 -28.72
CA PRO A 220 -26.44 14.30 -27.52
C PRO A 220 -27.95 14.05 -27.36
N SER A 221 -28.33 12.79 -27.09
CA SER A 221 -29.70 12.36 -26.81
C SER A 221 -30.26 12.95 -25.50
N PRO A 222 -31.59 13.18 -25.40
CA PRO A 222 -32.20 13.88 -24.28
C PRO A 222 -32.28 13.04 -22.99
N ALA A 223 -32.22 13.75 -21.87
CA ALA A 223 -32.22 13.27 -20.50
C ALA A 223 -33.38 12.31 -20.15
N ARG A 224 -33.05 11.22 -19.43
CA ARG A 224 -34.03 10.33 -18.81
C ARG A 224 -34.58 10.95 -17.52
N SER A 225 -35.91 10.91 -17.41
CA SER A 225 -36.74 11.43 -16.32
C SER A 225 -36.38 10.85 -14.93
N PRO A 226 -36.55 11.63 -13.84
CA PRO A 226 -36.24 11.16 -12.49
C PRO A 226 -37.25 10.10 -11.99
N LEU A 227 -36.70 9.00 -11.45
CA LEU A 227 -37.42 7.91 -10.80
C LEU A 227 -38.19 8.42 -9.56
N ARG A 228 -39.51 8.17 -9.54
CA ARG A 228 -40.40 8.39 -8.41
C ARG A 228 -39.98 7.55 -7.19
N ILE A 229 -39.58 8.23 -6.12
CA ILE A 229 -39.38 7.63 -4.78
C ILE A 229 -40.76 7.24 -4.22
N ARG A 230 -41.06 5.94 -4.14
CA ARG A 230 -42.18 5.43 -3.33
C ARG A 230 -41.74 5.41 -1.86
N ARG A 231 -42.33 6.28 -1.04
CA ARG A 231 -42.22 6.25 0.43
C ARG A 231 -42.69 4.88 0.95
N ARG A 232 -41.79 4.05 1.50
CA ARG A 232 -42.17 2.88 2.30
C ARG A 232 -42.54 3.34 3.71
N ALA A 233 -43.65 2.80 4.21
CA ALA A 233 -44.22 3.08 5.52
C ALA A 233 -43.26 2.72 6.66
N ALA A 234 -43.27 3.56 7.71
CA ALA A 234 -42.49 3.39 8.92
C ALA A 234 -42.87 2.11 9.68
N PHE A 235 -41.89 1.28 9.98
CA PHE A 235 -42.01 0.09 10.81
C PHE A 235 -42.04 0.52 12.30
N ARG A 236 -43.19 0.38 12.97
CA ARG A 236 -43.33 0.56 14.42
C ARG A 236 -42.99 -0.77 15.14
N PRO A 237 -41.97 -0.86 16.01
CA PRO A 237 -41.76 -2.04 16.81
C PRO A 237 -42.80 -2.11 17.95
N LYS A 238 -43.51 -3.25 18.06
CA LYS A 238 -44.37 -3.57 19.21
C LYS A 238 -43.50 -3.75 20.45
N ARG A 239 -43.68 -2.88 21.45
CA ARG A 239 -43.12 -3.06 22.81
C ARG A 239 -43.70 -4.35 23.41
N ARG A 240 -42.86 -5.36 23.61
CA ARG A 240 -43.17 -6.51 24.50
C ARG A 240 -42.86 -6.07 25.93
N SER A 241 -43.88 -6.05 26.77
CA SER A 241 -43.75 -5.89 28.22
C SER A 241 -43.16 -7.16 28.83
N VAL A 242 -42.00 -7.05 29.49
CA VAL A 242 -41.37 -8.11 30.28
C VAL A 242 -41.82 -7.94 31.74
N PRO A 243 -42.41 -8.96 32.40
CA PRO A 243 -42.69 -8.90 33.83
C PRO A 243 -41.39 -9.10 34.65
N LEU A 244 -41.22 -8.28 35.69
CA LEU A 244 -40.11 -8.35 36.65
C LEU A 244 -40.23 -9.55 37.62
N PRO A 245 -39.12 -10.06 38.18
CA PRO A 245 -39.10 -11.24 39.03
C PRO A 245 -39.61 -10.94 40.44
N ARG A 246 -40.35 -11.88 41.03
CA ARG A 246 -40.68 -11.89 42.47
C ARG A 246 -39.58 -12.67 43.20
N GLY A 247 -38.91 -12.01 44.15
CA GLY A 247 -37.94 -12.61 45.08
C GLY A 247 -38.61 -13.47 46.17
N PRO A 248 -37.79 -14.17 46.99
CA PRO A 248 -38.20 -15.38 47.71
C PRO A 248 -38.86 -15.10 49.08
N LEU A 249 -39.61 -16.11 49.55
CA LEU A 249 -40.08 -16.28 50.93
C LEU A 249 -39.01 -16.96 51.79
#